data_AF-A0A418M2X5-F1
#
_entry.id   AF-A0A418M2X5-F1
#
_cell.length_a   1.000
_cell.length_b   1.000
_cell.length_c   1.000
_cell.angle_alpha   90.00
_cell.angle_beta   90.00
_cell.angle_gamma   90.00
#
_symmetry.space_group_name_H-M   'P 1'
#
loop_
_entity.id
_entity.type
_entity.pdbx_description
1 polymer ?
#
loop_
_entity_poly.entity_id
_entity_poly.type
_entity_poly.pdbx_seq_one_letter_code
_entity_poly.pdbx_strand_id
1 'polypeptide(L)'
;MSGQVRPHQTRRAHLQAVARARRRQRQRRRARIRRIRVLRLLLSMRFWMRTATTFAVLIGVAFWAKFALVYNIPSYVQQGSLVGVVAYVTVKPWWFGPPVFDLDAYTMGTSAGVGTDDYGYLLLRLDRYQSIVTHPEWVWVLAR
;
A
#
# COMPACT_ATOMS: atom_id res chain seq x y z
N MET A 1 71.06 -39.28 -21.04
CA MET A 1 70.50 -37.94 -20.75
C MET A 1 69.47 -38.08 -19.64
N SER A 2 69.94 -38.04 -18.40
CA SER A 2 69.14 -38.27 -17.18
C SER A 2 68.62 -36.93 -16.66
N GLY A 3 67.35 -36.62 -16.94
CA GLY A 3 66.67 -35.44 -16.43
C GLY A 3 66.49 -35.52 -14.92
N GLN A 4 67.26 -34.74 -14.16
CA GLN A 4 67.07 -34.56 -12.72
C GLN A 4 65.71 -33.91 -12.46
N VAL A 5 64.73 -34.73 -12.06
CA VAL A 5 63.49 -34.25 -11.47
C VAL A 5 63.84 -33.64 -10.10
N ARG A 6 63.94 -32.30 -10.05
CA ARG A 6 64.22 -31.56 -8.82
C ARG A 6 63.05 -31.71 -7.82
N PRO A 7 63.23 -32.38 -6.67
CA PRO A 7 62.13 -32.73 -5.74
C PRO A 7 61.51 -31.51 -5.00
N HIS A 8 62.04 -30.31 -5.21
CA HIS A 8 61.57 -29.09 -4.54
C HIS A 8 60.47 -28.34 -5.32
N GLN A 9 60.33 -28.56 -6.63
CA GLN A 9 59.26 -27.94 -7.43
C GLN A 9 57.90 -28.60 -7.14
N THR A 10 57.89 -29.91 -6.96
CA THR A 10 56.69 -30.69 -6.62
C THR A 10 56.12 -30.29 -5.25
N ARG A 11 56.96 -30.01 -4.25
CA ARG A 11 56.49 -29.60 -2.90
C ARG A 11 55.78 -28.24 -2.91
N ARG A 12 56.35 -27.23 -3.60
CA ARG A 12 55.72 -25.90 -3.73
C ARG A 12 54.46 -25.93 -4.60
N ALA A 13 54.46 -26.69 -5.69
CA ALA A 13 53.28 -26.89 -6.54
C ALA A 13 52.15 -27.60 -5.80
N HIS A 14 52.48 -28.62 -4.99
CA HIS A 14 51.51 -29.35 -4.17
C HIS A 14 50.89 -28.46 -3.08
N LEU A 15 51.68 -27.60 -2.43
CA LEU A 15 51.17 -26.63 -1.44
C LEU A 15 50.23 -25.60 -2.09
N GLN A 16 50.54 -25.12 -3.29
CA GLN A 16 49.67 -24.21 -4.05
C GLN A 16 48.37 -24.89 -4.49
N ALA A 17 48.43 -26.16 -4.94
CA ALA A 17 47.24 -26.94 -5.29
C ALA A 17 46.32 -27.15 -4.08
N VAL A 18 46.88 -27.50 -2.92
CA VAL A 18 46.13 -27.64 -1.66
C VAL A 18 45.54 -26.30 -1.20
N ALA A 19 46.27 -25.19 -1.35
CA ALA A 19 45.76 -23.86 -1.03
C ALA A 19 44.58 -23.45 -1.95
N ARG A 20 44.66 -23.75 -3.25
CA ARG A 20 43.56 -23.53 -4.21
C ARG A 20 42.35 -24.40 -3.90
N ALA A 21 42.55 -25.68 -3.56
CA ALA A 21 41.49 -26.59 -3.15
C ALA A 21 40.79 -26.13 -1.85
N ARG A 22 41.56 -25.69 -0.85
CA ARG A 22 41.03 -25.09 0.40
C ARG A 22 40.26 -23.79 0.13
N ARG A 23 40.71 -22.93 -0.79
CA ARG A 23 39.98 -21.71 -1.21
C ARG A 23 38.65 -22.06 -1.88
N ARG A 24 38.63 -23.03 -2.81
CA ARG A 24 37.41 -23.51 -3.46
C ARG A 24 36.42 -24.13 -2.46
N GLN A 25 36.91 -24.93 -1.51
CA GLN A 25 36.08 -25.47 -0.42
C GLN A 25 35.52 -24.37 0.50
N ARG A 26 36.33 -23.37 0.85
CA ARG A 26 35.88 -22.20 1.65
C ARG A 26 34.84 -21.37 0.91
N GLN A 27 35.00 -21.15 -0.40
CA GLN A 27 34.00 -20.45 -1.22
C GLN A 27 32.68 -21.22 -1.28
N ARG A 28 32.72 -22.54 -1.50
CA ARG A 28 31.51 -23.39 -1.49
C ARG A 28 30.83 -23.41 -0.12
N ARG A 29 31.58 -23.46 0.98
CA ARG A 29 31.04 -23.35 2.35
C ARG A 29 30.39 -21.99 2.61
N ARG A 30 31.01 -20.89 2.16
CA ARG A 30 30.44 -19.54 2.30
C ARG A 30 29.12 -19.39 1.53
N ALA A 31 29.01 -19.93 0.33
CA ALA A 31 27.76 -19.92 -0.44
C ALA A 31 26.63 -20.69 0.27
N ARG A 32 26.94 -21.86 0.85
CA ARG A 32 25.98 -22.65 1.64
C ARG A 32 25.54 -21.91 2.91
N ILE A 33 26.48 -21.31 3.64
CA ILE A 33 26.16 -20.53 4.85
C ILE A 33 25.30 -19.30 4.53
N ARG A 34 25.58 -18.60 3.42
CA ARG A 34 24.73 -17.50 2.95
C ARG A 34 23.31 -17.97 2.65
N ARG A 35 23.16 -19.08 1.92
CA ARG A 35 21.84 -19.67 1.64
C ARG A 35 21.08 -20.05 2.92
N ILE A 36 21.75 -20.68 3.89
CA ILE A 36 21.13 -21.06 5.17
C ILE A 36 20.75 -19.83 6.00
N ARG A 37 21.57 -18.77 6.01
CA ARG A 37 21.22 -17.51 6.68
C ARG A 37 20.01 -16.83 6.04
N VAL A 38 19.95 -16.78 4.71
CA VAL A 38 18.79 -16.24 3.98
C VAL A 38 17.55 -17.08 4.25
N LEU A 39 17.65 -18.41 4.22
CA LEU A 39 16.54 -19.30 4.58
C LEU A 39 16.10 -19.12 6.04
N ARG A 40 17.02 -18.95 6.99
CA ARG A 40 16.67 -18.63 8.39
C ARG A 40 16.05 -17.26 8.56
N LEU A 41 16.41 -16.28 7.75
CA LEU A 41 15.77 -14.96 7.72
C LEU A 41 14.34 -15.05 7.16
N LEU A 42 14.14 -15.84 6.11
CA LEU A 42 12.82 -16.14 5.54
C LEU A 42 11.96 -17.01 6.47
N LEU A 43 12.58 -17.88 7.27
CA LEU A 43 11.92 -18.64 8.35
C LEU A 43 11.79 -17.83 9.64
N SER A 44 12.35 -16.61 9.70
CA SER A 44 12.21 -15.78 10.89
C SER A 44 10.79 -15.21 10.91
N MET A 45 9.99 -15.72 11.83
CA MET A 45 8.63 -15.26 12.13
C MET A 45 8.56 -13.72 12.23
N ARG A 46 9.62 -13.10 12.76
CA ARG A 46 9.75 -11.65 12.93
C ARG A 46 9.81 -10.88 11.61
N PHE A 47 10.41 -11.45 10.55
CA PHE A 47 10.39 -10.84 9.22
C PHE A 47 8.98 -10.85 8.65
N TRP A 48 8.30 -12.00 8.68
CA TRP A 48 6.91 -12.10 8.20
C TRP A 48 5.94 -11.24 8.99
N MET A 49 6.07 -11.16 10.32
CA MET A 49 5.26 -10.24 11.12
C MET A 49 5.48 -8.80 10.68
N ARG A 50 6.73 -8.34 10.54
CA ARG A 50 7.02 -6.98 10.07
C ARG A 50 6.45 -6.72 8.69
N THR A 51 6.65 -7.64 7.75
CA THR A 51 6.11 -7.53 6.40
C THR A 51 4.59 -7.47 6.41
N ALA A 52 3.93 -8.34 7.17
CA ALA A 52 2.48 -8.35 7.32
C ALA A 52 1.96 -7.05 7.94
N THR A 53 2.61 -6.52 8.98
CA THR A 53 2.26 -5.23 9.59
C THR A 53 2.44 -4.09 8.58
N THR A 54 3.56 -4.04 7.86
CA THR A 54 3.75 -3.00 6.83
C THR A 54 2.71 -3.10 5.72
N PHE A 55 2.34 -4.32 5.31
CA PHE A 55 1.34 -4.53 4.28
C PHE A 55 -0.06 -4.12 4.77
N ALA A 56 -0.42 -4.45 6.01
CA ALA A 56 -1.66 -4.03 6.63
C ALA A 56 -1.75 -2.50 6.73
N VAL A 57 -0.66 -1.83 7.13
CA VAL A 57 -0.59 -0.36 7.15
C VAL A 57 -0.76 0.22 5.76
N LEU A 58 -0.07 -0.32 4.75
CA LEU A 58 -0.19 0.14 3.36
C LEU A 58 -1.61 -0.06 2.81
N ILE A 59 -2.26 -1.19 3.10
CA ILE A 59 -3.66 -1.42 2.74
C ILE A 59 -4.57 -0.42 3.45
N GLY A 60 -4.37 -0.20 4.75
CA GLY A 60 -5.15 0.78 5.52
C GLY A 60 -5.01 2.20 4.96
N VAL A 61 -3.79 2.61 4.62
CA VAL A 61 -3.53 3.91 3.99
C VAL A 61 -4.15 3.97 2.61
N ALA A 62 -4.01 2.93 1.77
CA ALA A 62 -4.61 2.89 0.45
C ALA A 62 -6.15 2.95 0.52
N PHE A 63 -6.75 2.25 1.48
CA PHE A 63 -8.18 2.30 1.73
C PHE A 63 -8.60 3.71 2.13
N TRP A 64 -7.94 4.31 3.12
CA TRP A 64 -8.23 5.68 3.55
C TRP A 64 -8.02 6.72 2.43
N ALA A 65 -7.03 6.49 1.57
CA ALA A 65 -6.70 7.31 0.43
C ALA A 65 -7.65 7.12 -0.77
N LYS A 66 -8.39 6.01 -0.88
CA LYS A 66 -9.25 5.75 -2.05
C LYS A 66 -10.75 5.75 -1.77
N PHE A 67 -11.14 5.53 -0.52
CA PHE A 67 -12.53 5.52 -0.10
C PHE A 67 -12.87 6.81 0.65
N ALA A 68 -14.14 7.20 0.57
CA ALA A 68 -14.72 8.31 1.30
C ALA A 68 -16.05 7.88 1.92
N LEU A 69 -16.23 8.18 3.20
CA LEU A 69 -17.50 8.03 3.91
C LEU A 69 -18.27 9.35 3.79
N VAL A 70 -19.48 9.28 3.27
CA VAL A 70 -20.39 10.43 3.15
C VAL A 70 -21.60 10.17 4.05
N TYR A 71 -21.98 11.15 4.86
CA TYR A 71 -23.08 11.03 5.82
C TYR A 71 -23.83 12.36 5.95
N ASN A 72 -24.97 12.33 6.67
CA ASN A 72 -25.89 13.46 6.83
C ASN A 72 -26.34 14.04 5.49
N ILE A 73 -26.90 13.19 4.64
CA ILE A 73 -27.27 13.55 3.27
C ILE A 73 -28.56 14.40 3.29
N PRO A 74 -28.52 15.67 2.82
CA PRO A 74 -29.70 16.53 2.79
C PRO A 74 -30.78 15.98 1.85
N SER A 75 -32.04 16.29 2.15
CA SER A 75 -33.20 15.78 1.40
C SER A 75 -33.16 16.12 -0.10
N TYR A 76 -32.64 17.29 -0.47
CA TYR A 76 -32.53 17.69 -1.87
C TYR A 76 -31.47 16.90 -2.66
N VAL A 77 -30.53 16.23 -1.98
CA VAL A 77 -29.52 15.32 -2.58
C VAL A 77 -30.05 13.88 -2.65
N GLN A 78 -31.06 13.53 -1.85
CA GLN A 78 -31.70 12.20 -1.83
C GLN A 78 -32.62 12.00 -3.05
N GLN A 79 -32.08 12.11 -4.25
CA GLN A 79 -32.80 11.91 -5.50
C GLN A 79 -32.36 10.62 -6.19
N GLY A 80 -33.29 10.01 -6.93
CA GLY A 80 -33.05 8.78 -7.69
C GLY A 80 -32.56 7.65 -6.81
N SER A 81 -31.28 7.30 -6.95
CA SER A 81 -30.69 6.13 -6.32
C SER A 81 -30.23 6.43 -4.86
N LEU A 82 -30.14 7.71 -4.46
CA LEU A 82 -29.81 8.16 -3.11
C LEU A 82 -31.02 8.29 -2.16
N VAL A 83 -32.21 7.92 -2.61
CA VAL A 83 -33.45 8.02 -1.81
C VAL A 83 -33.35 7.11 -0.58
N GLY A 84 -33.58 7.66 0.61
CA GLY A 84 -33.56 6.92 1.88
C GLY A 84 -32.17 6.56 2.39
N VAL A 85 -31.10 7.02 1.72
CA VAL A 85 -29.73 6.79 2.16
C VAL A 85 -29.36 7.77 3.28
N VAL A 86 -28.86 7.24 4.40
CA VAL A 86 -28.38 8.02 5.54
C VAL A 86 -26.88 8.29 5.41
N ALA A 87 -26.13 7.28 5.00
CA ALA A 87 -24.69 7.34 4.78
C ALA A 87 -24.27 6.34 3.70
N TYR A 88 -23.17 6.60 3.00
CA TYR A 88 -22.59 5.65 2.07
C TYR A 88 -21.07 5.78 2.03
N VAL A 89 -20.42 4.70 1.60
CA VAL A 89 -19.00 4.70 1.26
C VAL A 89 -18.88 4.71 -0.26
N THR A 90 -18.13 5.68 -0.79
CA THR A 90 -17.86 5.81 -2.22
C THR A 90 -16.38 5.77 -2.53
N VAL A 91 -16.07 5.31 -3.75
CA VAL A 91 -14.72 5.38 -4.31
C VAL A 91 -14.49 6.79 -4.86
N LYS A 92 -13.52 7.52 -4.28
CA LYS A 92 -13.16 8.87 -4.77
C LYS A 92 -12.19 8.77 -5.96
N PRO A 93 -12.33 9.59 -7.02
CA PRO A 93 -11.43 9.56 -8.17
C PRO A 93 -10.04 10.13 -7.86
N TRP A 94 -9.86 10.84 -6.74
CA TRP A 94 -8.58 11.33 -6.24
C TRP A 94 -8.03 10.50 -5.09
N TRP A 95 -6.71 10.44 -4.98
CA TRP A 95 -5.98 9.73 -3.90
C TRP A 95 -5.86 10.53 -2.60
N PHE A 96 -5.94 11.86 -2.66
CA PHE A 96 -5.69 12.72 -1.51
C PHE A 96 -6.84 13.70 -1.29
N GLY A 97 -7.45 13.65 -0.12
CA GLY A 97 -8.59 14.46 0.28
C GLY A 97 -9.20 13.92 1.58
N PRO A 98 -10.19 14.63 2.16
CA PRO A 98 -10.83 14.18 3.38
C PRO A 98 -11.44 12.79 3.19
N PRO A 99 -11.32 11.90 4.19
CA PRO A 99 -11.91 10.56 4.14
C PRO A 99 -13.38 10.55 4.51
N VAL A 100 -13.88 11.64 5.09
CA VAL A 100 -15.17 11.74 5.75
C VAL A 100 -15.79 13.07 5.33
N PHE A 101 -17.01 13.04 4.82
CA PHE A 101 -17.75 14.20 4.33
C PHE A 101 -19.11 14.28 5.01
N ASP A 102 -19.31 15.36 5.74
CA ASP A 102 -20.60 15.77 6.29
C ASP A 102 -21.30 16.66 5.27
N LEU A 103 -22.30 16.16 4.54
CA LEU A 103 -22.94 16.97 3.50
C LEU A 103 -23.74 18.14 4.07
N ASP A 104 -24.26 18.01 5.28
CA ASP A 104 -25.02 19.06 5.95
C ASP A 104 -24.14 20.28 6.25
N ALA A 105 -22.86 20.07 6.54
CA ALA A 105 -21.89 21.15 6.76
C ALA A 105 -21.61 22.01 5.52
N TYR A 106 -21.92 21.50 4.32
CA TYR A 106 -21.76 22.21 3.04
C TYR A 106 -23.06 22.86 2.54
N THR A 107 -24.15 22.77 3.31
CA THR A 107 -25.42 23.40 2.96
C THR A 107 -25.36 24.91 3.14
N MET A 108 -26.28 25.62 2.48
CA MET A 108 -26.54 27.00 2.82
C MET A 108 -27.12 27.04 4.25
N GLY A 109 -26.38 27.59 5.21
CA GLY A 109 -26.94 27.89 6.52
C GLY A 109 -28.19 28.76 6.37
N THR A 110 -29.10 28.69 7.34
CA THR A 110 -30.46 29.28 7.34
C THR A 110 -30.53 30.79 7.01
N SER A 111 -29.37 31.47 6.93
CA SER A 111 -29.19 32.89 6.67
C SER A 111 -28.74 33.25 5.24
N ALA A 112 -28.57 32.28 4.33
CA ALA A 112 -28.33 32.57 2.91
C ALA A 112 -29.66 32.60 2.13
N GLY A 113 -29.82 33.62 1.30
CA GLY A 113 -31.12 34.08 0.79
C GLY A 113 -31.98 33.03 0.09
N VAL A 114 -33.29 33.14 0.34
CA VAL A 114 -34.36 32.41 -0.34
C VAL A 114 -34.22 32.60 -1.87
N GLY A 115 -33.90 31.52 -2.60
CA GLY A 115 -33.93 31.50 -4.06
C GLY A 115 -32.65 31.02 -4.77
N THR A 116 -31.57 30.73 -4.07
CA THR A 116 -30.39 30.06 -4.65
C THR A 116 -30.59 28.55 -4.71
N ASP A 117 -30.17 27.93 -5.81
CA ASP A 117 -30.17 26.47 -5.97
C ASP A 117 -29.27 25.80 -4.93
N ASP A 118 -29.88 25.21 -3.89
CA ASP A 118 -29.19 24.56 -2.76
C ASP A 118 -28.24 23.45 -3.22
N TYR A 119 -28.58 22.75 -4.30
CA TYR A 119 -27.75 21.71 -4.88
C TYR A 119 -26.52 22.33 -5.56
N GLY A 120 -26.71 23.35 -6.40
CA GLY A 120 -25.62 24.12 -7.00
C GLY A 120 -24.66 24.72 -5.98
N TYR A 121 -25.18 25.22 -4.85
CA TYR A 121 -24.35 25.73 -3.76
C TYR A 121 -23.50 24.65 -3.09
N LEU A 122 -24.10 23.49 -2.81
CA LEU A 122 -23.40 22.35 -2.23
C LEU A 122 -22.27 21.88 -3.17
N LEU A 123 -22.52 21.82 -4.48
CA LEU A 123 -21.49 21.49 -5.45
C LEU A 123 -20.37 22.54 -5.48
N LEU A 124 -20.71 23.83 -5.41
CA LEU A 124 -19.74 24.92 -5.35
C LEU A 124 -18.84 24.81 -4.11
N ARG A 125 -19.42 24.50 -2.94
CA ARG A 125 -18.66 24.33 -1.70
C ARG A 125 -17.81 23.06 -1.67
N LEU A 126 -18.26 21.98 -2.29
CA LEU A 126 -17.48 20.78 -2.46
C LEU A 126 -16.32 20.98 -3.45
N ASP A 127 -16.46 21.90 -4.40
CA ASP A 127 -15.44 22.28 -5.40
C ASP A 127 -14.87 21.03 -6.09
N ARG A 128 -13.58 20.72 -5.89
CA ARG A 128 -12.92 19.53 -6.43
C ARG A 128 -13.49 18.19 -5.94
N TYR A 129 -14.30 18.20 -4.88
CA TYR A 129 -14.87 17.01 -4.24
C TYR A 129 -16.30 16.70 -4.70
N GLN A 130 -16.87 17.49 -5.62
CA GLN A 130 -18.25 17.33 -6.10
C GLN A 130 -18.58 15.92 -6.62
N SER A 131 -17.60 15.17 -7.12
CA SER A 131 -17.84 13.84 -7.69
C SER A 131 -18.34 12.81 -6.69
N ILE A 132 -18.16 13.05 -5.38
CA ILE A 132 -18.73 12.17 -4.35
C ILE A 132 -20.27 12.22 -4.36
N VAL A 133 -20.87 13.29 -4.89
CA VAL A 133 -22.33 13.47 -4.98
C VAL A 133 -22.84 13.29 -6.40
N THR A 134 -22.14 13.81 -7.41
CA THR A 134 -22.64 13.81 -8.80
C THR A 134 -22.57 12.44 -9.46
N HIS A 135 -21.50 11.68 -9.19
CA HIS A 135 -21.28 10.34 -9.76
C HIS A 135 -20.70 9.39 -8.71
N PRO A 136 -21.47 9.05 -7.66
CA PRO A 136 -20.97 8.21 -6.59
C PRO A 136 -20.85 6.75 -7.05
N GLU A 137 -19.62 6.24 -7.04
CA GLU A 137 -19.37 4.80 -7.16
C GLU A 137 -19.56 4.16 -5.78
N TRP A 138 -20.70 3.51 -5.55
CA TRP A 138 -21.03 2.98 -4.23
C TRP A 138 -20.34 1.65 -3.93
N VAL A 139 -19.84 1.57 -2.71
CA VAL A 139 -19.21 0.36 -2.17
C VAL A 139 -20.08 -0.20 -1.06
N TRP A 140 -20.68 0.69 -0.28
CA TRP A 140 -21.57 0.34 0.82
C TRP A 140 -22.55 1.47 1.06
N VAL A 141 -23.78 1.13 1.47
CA VAL A 141 -24.87 2.07 1.70
C VAL A 141 -25.57 1.70 3.00
N LEU A 142 -25.83 2.70 3.83
CA LEU A 142 -26.74 2.63 4.97
C LEU A 142 -28.04 3.31 4.59
N ALA A 143 -29.08 2.53 4.37
CA ALA A 143 -30.43 3.03 4.15
C ALA A 143 -31.24 2.99 5.46
N ARG A 144 -32.21 3.90 5.58
CA ARG A 144 -33.18 3.93 6.67
C ARG A 144 -34.39 3.04 6.37
#